data_AF-A0A2R6DBJ2-F1
#
_entry.id   AF-A0A2R6DBJ2-F1
#
_cell.length_a   1.000
_cell.length_b   1.000
_cell.length_c   1.000
_cell.angle_alpha   90.00
_cell.angle_beta   90.00
_cell.angle_gamma   90.00
#
_symmetry.space_group_name_H-M   'P 1'
#
loop_
_entity.id
_entity.type
_entity.pdbx_description
1 polymer ?
#
loop_
_entity_poly.entity_id
_entity_poly.type
_entity_poly.pdbx_seq_one_letter_code
_entity_poly.pdbx_strand_id
1 'polypeptide(L)'
;MVVPRELYKIVTVFSTLIAIVAVVGGFVLLDTATNRTVAAASEVNLPLAIAGVGAIALGAATYAFASRFRTGGMGSPNSDDDGDIEDG
;
A
#
# COMPACT_ATOMS: atom_id res chain seq x y z
N MET A 1 -23.19 -9.33 9.23
CA MET A 1 -22.38 -10.55 9.06
C MET A 1 -21.12 -10.38 9.90
N VAL A 2 -21.00 -11.14 10.99
CA VAL A 2 -19.85 -11.04 11.91
C VAL A 2 -18.71 -11.88 11.34
N VAL A 3 -17.58 -11.26 11.03
CA VAL A 3 -16.39 -11.95 10.51
C VAL A 3 -15.53 -12.43 11.68
N PRO A 4 -15.16 -13.72 11.76
CA PRO A 4 -14.28 -14.24 12.80
C PRO A 4 -12.96 -13.48 12.88
N ARG A 5 -12.47 -13.22 14.11
CA ARG A 5 -11.27 -12.39 14.36
C ARG A 5 -10.00 -12.96 13.71
N GLU A 6 -9.90 -14.28 13.62
CA GLU A 6 -8.78 -14.96 12.95
C GLU A 6 -8.78 -14.71 11.45
N LEU A 7 -9.97 -14.72 10.82
CA LEU A 7 -10.12 -14.46 9.39
C LEU A 7 -9.75 -13.01 9.04
N TYR A 8 -10.14 -12.05 9.87
CA TYR A 8 -9.71 -10.65 9.72
C TYR A 8 -8.18 -10.51 9.76
N LYS A 9 -7.53 -11.18 10.72
CA LYS A 9 -6.07 -11.13 10.89
C LYS A 9 -5.34 -11.75 9.70
N ILE A 10 -5.79 -12.92 9.26
CA ILE A 10 -5.22 -13.64 8.12
C ILE A 10 -5.34 -12.78 6.86
N VAL A 11 -6.53 -12.28 6.54
CA VAL A 11 -6.76 -11.46 5.35
C VAL A 11 -5.89 -10.20 5.37
N THR A 12 -5.81 -9.52 6.51
CA THR A 12 -5.00 -8.29 6.62
C THR A 12 -3.51 -8.57 6.43
N VAL A 13 -2.96 -9.59 7.09
CA VAL A 13 -1.52 -9.92 7.03
C VAL A 13 -1.12 -10.46 5.66
N PHE A 14 -1.93 -11.35 5.08
CA PHE A 14 -1.67 -11.83 3.72
C PHE A 14 -1.82 -10.73 2.70
N SER A 15 -2.78 -9.81 2.87
CA SER A 15 -2.96 -8.65 2.00
C SER A 15 -1.75 -7.71 2.04
N THR A 16 -1.22 -7.38 3.23
CA THR A 16 -0.03 -6.54 3.33
C THR A 16 1.23 -7.23 2.82
N LEU A 17 1.40 -8.53 3.05
CA LEU A 17 2.51 -9.31 2.48
C LEU A 17 2.46 -9.36 0.95
N ILE A 18 1.30 -9.67 0.37
CA ILE A 18 1.11 -9.70 -1.09
C ILE A 18 1.33 -8.31 -1.68
N ALA A 19 0.84 -7.25 -1.02
CA ALA A 19 1.05 -5.88 -1.46
C ALA A 19 2.54 -5.52 -1.51
N ILE A 20 3.31 -5.83 -0.45
CA ILE A 20 4.75 -5.56 -0.40
C ILE A 20 5.47 -6.34 -1.49
N VAL A 21 5.17 -7.64 -1.66
CA VAL A 21 5.77 -8.48 -2.70
C VAL A 21 5.46 -7.93 -4.10
N ALA A 22 4.23 -7.52 -4.37
CA ALA A 22 3.83 -6.95 -5.66
C ALA A 22 4.53 -5.62 -5.95
N VAL A 23 4.64 -4.72 -4.96
CA VAL A 23 5.32 -3.43 -5.11
C VAL A 23 6.81 -3.62 -5.35
N VAL A 24 7.48 -4.42 -4.51
CA VAL A 24 8.93 -4.68 -4.66
C VAL A 24 9.22 -5.43 -5.95
N GLY A 25 8.43 -6.46 -6.28
CA GLY A 25 8.55 -7.19 -7.53
C GLY A 25 8.34 -6.30 -8.76
N GLY A 26 7.33 -5.42 -8.74
CA GLY A 26 7.10 -4.46 -9.82
C GLY A 26 8.24 -3.47 -10.00
N PHE A 27 8.86 -3.02 -8.91
CA PHE A 27 10.04 -2.16 -8.97
C PHE A 27 11.25 -2.87 -9.56
N VAL A 28 11.53 -4.12 -9.17
CA VAL A 28 12.61 -4.92 -9.76
C VAL A 28 12.38 -5.15 -11.25
N LEU A 29 11.14 -5.41 -11.65
CA LEU A 29 10.75 -5.58 -13.05
C LEU A 29 10.99 -4.30 -13.88
N LEU A 30 10.68 -3.15 -13.30
CA LEU A 30 10.88 -1.85 -13.92
C LEU A 30 12.38 -1.50 -14.02
N ASP A 31 13.18 -1.83 -13.01
CA ASP A 31 14.63 -1.66 -12.99
C ASP A 31 15.31 -2.54 -14.07
N THR A 32 14.86 -3.77 -14.23
CA THR A 32 15.32 -4.67 -15.32
C THR A 32 14.88 -4.18 -16.70
N ALA A 33 13.65 -3.68 -16.84
CA ALA A 33 13.14 -3.15 -18.11
C ALA A 33 13.90 -1.90 -18.60
N THR A 34 14.42 -1.10 -17.67
CA THR A 34 15.04 0.20 -17.95
C THR A 34 16.58 0.14 -17.96
N ASN A 35 17.14 -1.05 -17.72
CA ASN A 35 18.58 -1.30 -17.62
C ASN A 35 19.30 -0.24 -16.76
N ARG A 36 18.95 -0.24 -15.47
CA ARG A 36 19.63 0.43 -14.34
C ARG A 36 19.93 1.93 -14.40
N THR A 37 19.62 2.70 -15.47
CA THR A 37 19.43 4.18 -15.52
C THR A 37 19.57 4.83 -16.92
N VAL A 38 19.93 4.12 -18.00
CA VAL A 38 20.34 4.80 -19.26
C VAL A 38 19.90 4.14 -20.57
N ALA A 39 18.85 3.30 -20.57
CA ALA A 39 18.34 2.73 -21.81
C ALA A 39 17.64 3.81 -22.68
N ALA A 40 17.99 3.89 -23.97
CA ALA A 40 17.25 4.71 -24.92
C ALA A 40 15.78 4.24 -24.98
N ALA A 41 14.82 5.14 -25.25
CA ALA A 41 13.39 4.79 -25.28
C ALA A 41 13.04 3.63 -26.24
N SER A 42 13.91 3.34 -27.22
CA SER A 42 13.82 2.21 -28.16
C SER A 42 14.20 0.85 -27.56
N GLU A 43 14.93 0.83 -26.45
CA GLU A 43 15.39 -0.39 -25.75
C GLU A 43 14.51 -0.76 -24.55
N VAL A 44 13.60 0.13 -24.17
CA VAL A 44 12.66 -0.12 -23.07
C VAL A 44 11.73 -1.26 -23.45
N ASN A 45 11.74 -2.33 -22.64
CA ASN A 45 10.84 -3.44 -22.83
C ASN A 45 9.43 -3.05 -22.32
N LEU A 46 8.65 -2.44 -23.20
CA LEU A 46 7.35 -1.84 -22.87
C LEU A 46 6.37 -2.82 -22.17
N PRO A 47 6.26 -4.10 -22.59
CA PRO A 47 5.44 -5.07 -21.85
C PRO A 47 5.87 -5.26 -20.40
N LEU A 48 7.18 -5.30 -20.16
CA LEU A 48 7.76 -5.49 -18.83
C LEU A 48 7.56 -4.25 -17.95
N ALA A 49 7.68 -3.06 -18.53
CA ALA A 49 7.40 -1.79 -17.85
C ALA A 49 5.92 -1.69 -17.44
N ILE A 50 4.98 -2.03 -18.34
CA ILE A 50 3.55 -2.05 -18.05
C ILE A 50 3.23 -3.07 -16.93
N ALA A 51 3.85 -4.25 -16.97
CA ALA A 51 3.69 -5.26 -15.93
C ALA A 51 4.20 -4.75 -14.56
N GLY A 52 5.35 -4.06 -14.54
CA GLY A 52 5.91 -3.46 -13.32
C GLY A 52 4.98 -2.39 -12.72
N VAL A 53 4.50 -1.46 -13.55
CA VAL A 53 3.53 -0.43 -13.12
C VAL A 53 2.21 -1.04 -12.66
N GLY A 54 1.71 -2.06 -13.38
CA GLY A 54 0.50 -2.79 -13.01
C GLY A 54 0.62 -3.49 -11.66
N ALA A 55 1.77 -4.11 -11.36
CA ALA A 55 2.04 -4.73 -10.07
C ALA A 55 2.07 -3.70 -8.92
N ILE A 56 2.66 -2.52 -9.14
CA ILE A 56 2.67 -1.43 -8.16
C ILE A 56 1.23 -0.94 -7.90
N ALA A 57 0.46 -0.67 -8.95
CA ALA A 57 -0.93 -0.23 -8.81
C ALA A 57 -1.79 -1.28 -8.09
N LEU A 58 -1.60 -2.56 -8.39
CA LEU A 58 -2.28 -3.67 -7.72
C LEU A 58 -1.92 -3.73 -6.23
N GLY A 59 -0.63 -3.68 -5.88
CA GLY A 59 -0.21 -3.67 -4.48
C GLY A 59 -0.75 -2.46 -3.71
N ALA A 60 -0.79 -1.28 -4.33
CA ALA A 60 -1.40 -0.08 -3.75
C ALA A 60 -2.91 -0.24 -3.53
N ALA A 61 -3.63 -0.80 -4.51
CA ALA A 61 -5.06 -1.07 -4.38
C ALA A 61 -5.35 -2.09 -3.28
N THR A 62 -4.55 -3.15 -3.19
CA THR A 62 -4.63 -4.17 -2.12
C THR A 62 -4.41 -3.56 -0.74
N TYR A 63 -3.39 -2.70 -0.58
CA TYR A 63 -3.14 -1.97 0.68
C TYR A 63 -4.28 -1.01 1.05
N ALA A 64 -4.77 -0.23 0.08
CA ALA A 64 -5.90 0.67 0.29
C ALA A 64 -7.15 -0.10 0.75
N PHE A 65 -7.44 -1.25 0.13
CA PHE A 65 -8.55 -2.12 0.51
C PHE A 65 -8.39 -2.69 1.92
N ALA A 66 -7.16 -3.08 2.31
CA ALA A 66 -6.86 -3.50 3.68
C ALA A 66 -7.07 -2.36 4.69
N SER A 67 -6.69 -1.13 4.37
CA SER A 67 -6.84 0.04 5.24
C SER A 67 -8.30 0.49 5.44
N ARG A 68 -9.21 0.10 4.53
CA ARG A 68 -10.66 0.37 4.64
C ARG A 68 -11.30 -0.44 5.77
N PHE A 69 -10.72 -1.60 6.12
CA PHE A 69 -11.11 -2.41 7.27
C PHE A 69 -10.61 -1.81 8.61
N ARG A 70 -10.73 -0.49 8.78
CA ARG A 70 -10.51 0.16 10.08
C ARG A 70 -11.70 -0.19 10.98
N THR A 71 -11.46 -0.96 12.03
CA THR A 71 -12.44 -1.20 13.09
C THR A 71 -12.95 0.14 13.62
N GLY A 72 -14.28 0.32 13.75
CA GLY A 72 -14.87 1.52 14.32
C GLY A 72 -14.36 1.73 15.75
N GLY A 73 -13.63 2.81 15.99
CA GLY A 73 -13.02 3.11 17.30
C GLY A 73 -11.63 3.75 17.25
N MET A 74 -10.98 3.86 16.08
CA MET A 74 -9.67 4.51 15.93
C MET A 74 -9.80 5.89 15.27
N GLY A 75 -10.46 6.79 16.01
CA GLY A 75 -10.30 8.23 15.83
C GLY A 75 -8.94 8.67 16.38
N SER A 76 -8.31 9.62 15.71
CA SER A 76 -7.01 10.18 16.09
C SER A 76 -7.01 10.63 17.55
N PRO A 77 -6.04 10.25 18.39
CA PRO A 77 -5.81 10.94 19.66
C PRO A 77 -5.10 12.25 19.33
N ASN A 78 -5.84 13.28 18.91
CA ASN A 78 -5.34 14.66 18.79
C ASN A 78 -6.50 15.65 18.56
N SER A 79 -7.52 15.56 19.39
CA SER A 79 -8.54 16.60 19.54
C SER A 79 -9.13 16.38 20.93
N ASP A 80 -8.55 17.07 21.90
CA ASP A 80 -9.08 17.38 23.24
C ASP A 80 -7.88 17.76 24.12
N ASP A 81 -7.39 19.00 23.99
CA ASP A 81 -6.98 19.83 25.15
C ASP A 81 -6.72 21.27 24.69
N ASP A 82 -7.76 21.86 24.14
CA ASP A 82 -7.85 23.25 23.72
C ASP A 82 -8.17 24.09 24.98
N GLY A 83 -7.14 24.54 25.68
CA GLY A 83 -7.13 25.75 26.51
C GLY A 83 -8.08 25.81 27.72
N ASP A 84 -7.54 25.51 28.90
CA ASP A 84 -8.01 26.12 30.14
C ASP A 84 -7.06 27.26 30.54
N ILE A 85 -7.50 28.50 30.27
CA ILE A 85 -7.02 29.69 30.98
C ILE A 85 -8.21 30.17 31.83
N GLU A 86 -8.36 29.61 33.02
CA GLU A 86 -9.23 30.14 34.07
C GLU A 86 -8.60 31.39 34.72
N ASP A 87 -9.31 32.51 34.60
CA ASP A 87 -9.07 33.80 35.27
C ASP A 87 -9.72 33.77 36.67
N GLY A 88 -8.95 34.05 37.72
CA GLY A 88 -9.39 34.03 39.12
C GLY A 88 -8.39 34.62 40.09
#